data_AF-A0A6C0ACA0-F1
#
_entry.id   AF-A0A6C0ACA0-F1
#
_cell.length_a   1.000
_cell.length_b   1.000
_cell.length_c   1.000
_cell.angle_alpha   90.00
_cell.angle_beta   90.00
_cell.angle_gamma   90.00
#
_symmetry.space_group_name_H-M   'P 1'
#
loop_
_entity.id
_entity.type
_entity.pdbx_description
1 polymer ?
#
loop_
_entity_poly.entity_id
_entity_poly.type
_entity_poly.pdbx_seq_one_letter_code
_entity_poly.pdbx_strand_id
1 'polypeptide(L)'
;MVFQPQNNNELREAVNLWCNNKENALDKYGNISDWDTSKVTNMSWIFTESQFNEDISKWDTSNVTNMSNMFCESEFNGDISKWDTSNVTNMSFIFYKSKFNGDISKWDTSKVTNMDGMFHNSKFNGDISKWDTYNVAYMSHMFYNSKFNGDISKWDTSKVTNMSGMFSWSKFNGNISNWDISKVTNMNHMFSCSQFNGDISKWDTSKITDMSCMFYESQFNGIMSEWDTSKVKYMGYMFYGSIFDGDINEWDTSNVTDINHMFSHSQFNGDISKWNTSNVINMSYMFVKSQFNKDISKWDTSKVADMSNIFSQSKFNGNISEWDISKVTNMCGMFSCSQFNGNISEWNTSNVTNMNHMFYESKFNGDISNWDTTNVTGMYNMFYWSKFNGDISKWDTSSVTDMNHMFSNSQFNGDISNWDFSSLKHNINNIGIKIIKKWTTIKVDKKEIECCVLFQPIENEFIKCSTCHKCFDISIKTSWIDDKNSCPMCISKWENNNIYLME
;
A
#
# COMPACT_ATOMS: atom_id res chain seq x y z
N MET A 1 20.28 32.50 -47.58
CA MET A 1 19.22 33.02 -46.68
C MET A 1 19.38 32.30 -45.36
N VAL A 2 19.22 32.99 -44.23
CA VAL A 2 19.19 32.35 -42.92
C VAL A 2 17.89 31.57 -42.81
N PHE A 3 17.94 30.31 -42.35
CA PHE A 3 16.74 29.53 -42.10
C PHE A 3 15.93 30.17 -40.96
N GLN A 4 14.66 30.46 -41.22
CA GLN A 4 13.73 31.08 -40.27
C GLN A 4 12.46 30.23 -40.21
N PRO A 5 12.34 29.27 -39.27
CA PRO A 5 11.13 28.46 -39.14
C PRO A 5 9.93 29.34 -38.78
N GLN A 6 8.79 29.14 -39.45
CA GLN A 6 7.58 29.93 -39.21
C GLN A 6 6.72 29.35 -38.07
N ASN A 7 6.97 28.12 -37.64
CA ASN A 7 6.20 27.41 -36.62
C ASN A 7 7.02 26.28 -35.98
N ASN A 8 6.47 25.68 -34.91
CA ASN A 8 7.11 24.57 -34.18
C ASN A 8 7.38 23.35 -35.07
N ASN A 9 6.51 23.03 -36.04
CA ASN A 9 6.70 21.86 -36.88
C ASN A 9 7.93 22.02 -37.78
N GLU A 10 8.08 23.17 -38.42
CA GLU A 10 9.27 23.48 -39.23
C GLU A 10 10.56 23.44 -38.41
N LEU A 11 10.55 24.03 -37.21
CA LEU A 11 11.71 23.98 -36.31
C LEU A 11 12.01 22.54 -35.88
N ARG A 12 11.00 21.76 -35.48
CA ARG A 12 11.16 20.36 -35.05
C ARG A 12 11.68 19.48 -36.18
N GLU A 13 11.20 19.64 -37.40
CA GLU A 13 11.72 18.93 -38.57
C GLU A 13 13.19 19.27 -38.83
N ALA A 14 13.55 20.54 -38.73
CA ALA A 14 14.94 20.97 -38.90
C ALA A 14 15.86 20.44 -37.79
N VAL A 15 15.45 20.51 -36.53
CA VAL A 15 16.19 19.95 -35.38
C VAL A 15 16.32 18.43 -35.50
N ASN A 16 15.25 17.72 -35.85
CA ASN A 16 15.28 16.27 -36.06
C ASN A 16 16.26 15.89 -37.17
N LEU A 17 16.27 16.64 -38.28
CA LEU A 17 17.24 16.41 -39.34
C LEU A 17 18.66 16.70 -38.86
N TRP A 18 18.88 17.78 -38.10
CA TRP A 18 20.19 18.11 -37.53
C TRP A 18 20.74 17.00 -36.63
N CYS A 19 19.89 16.45 -35.74
CA CYS A 19 20.29 15.42 -34.80
C CYS A 19 20.55 14.05 -35.47
N ASN A 20 19.84 13.72 -36.56
CA ASN A 20 19.94 12.41 -37.22
C ASN A 20 20.85 12.40 -38.46
N ASN A 21 20.98 13.53 -39.15
CA ASN A 21 21.81 13.70 -40.33
C ASN A 21 22.26 15.17 -40.48
N LYS A 22 23.31 15.51 -39.74
CA LYS A 22 23.87 16.86 -39.66
C LYS A 22 24.32 17.42 -41.01
N GLU A 23 24.87 16.60 -41.90
CA GLU A 23 25.31 17.03 -43.25
C GLU A 23 24.14 17.56 -44.07
N ASN A 24 23.06 16.77 -44.17
CA ASN A 24 21.85 17.19 -44.87
C ASN A 24 21.17 18.40 -44.22
N ALA A 25 21.22 18.50 -42.89
CA ALA A 25 20.69 19.67 -42.18
C ALA A 25 21.50 20.94 -42.47
N LEU A 26 22.83 20.83 -42.51
CA LEU A 26 23.73 21.93 -42.84
C LEU A 26 23.49 22.43 -44.27
N ASP A 27 23.33 21.51 -45.23
CA ASP A 27 23.04 21.86 -46.63
C ASP A 27 21.66 22.52 -46.79
N LYS A 28 20.65 22.02 -46.07
CA LYS A 28 19.26 22.48 -46.21
C LYS A 28 18.95 23.76 -45.42
N TYR A 29 19.46 23.86 -44.20
CA TYR A 29 19.07 24.90 -43.23
C TYR A 29 20.24 25.77 -42.77
N GLY A 30 21.48 25.44 -43.14
CA GLY A 30 22.67 26.08 -42.58
C GLY A 30 22.95 25.63 -41.15
N ASN A 31 23.95 26.26 -40.51
CA ASN A 31 24.36 25.89 -39.15
C ASN A 31 23.26 26.23 -38.13
N ILE A 32 22.96 25.30 -37.22
CA ILE A 32 21.91 25.45 -36.21
C ILE A 32 22.06 26.71 -35.33
N SER A 33 23.30 27.12 -35.05
CA SER A 33 23.59 28.30 -34.22
C SER A 33 23.23 29.62 -34.91
N ASP A 34 23.03 29.63 -36.23
CA ASP A 34 22.71 30.82 -37.02
C ASP A 34 21.23 30.87 -37.44
N TRP A 35 20.40 29.90 -37.04
CA TRP A 35 18.96 29.89 -37.35
C TRP A 35 18.24 31.07 -36.69
N ASP A 36 17.35 31.73 -37.43
CA ASP A 36 16.52 32.82 -36.92
C ASP A 36 15.22 32.26 -36.33
N THR A 37 15.20 32.03 -35.02
CA THR A 37 14.03 31.48 -34.30
C THR A 37 13.02 32.53 -33.85
N SER A 38 13.17 33.81 -34.25
CA SER A 38 12.36 34.94 -33.76
C SER A 38 10.85 34.80 -33.96
N LYS A 39 10.40 33.98 -34.91
CA LYS A 39 8.96 33.74 -35.19
C LYS A 39 8.36 32.56 -34.41
N VAL A 40 9.19 31.78 -33.72
CA VAL A 40 8.74 30.56 -33.04
C VAL A 40 8.14 30.92 -31.68
N THR A 41 6.89 30.54 -31.45
CA THR A 41 6.19 30.77 -30.17
C THR A 41 6.11 29.53 -29.28
N ASN A 42 6.44 28.36 -29.82
CA ASN A 42 6.38 27.07 -29.12
C ASN A 42 7.62 26.25 -29.49
N MET A 43 8.43 25.93 -28.48
CA MET A 43 9.63 25.09 -28.57
C MET A 43 9.48 23.80 -27.76
N SER A 44 8.24 23.40 -27.47
CA SER A 44 8.01 22.15 -26.74
C SER A 44 8.53 20.95 -27.52
N TRP A 45 9.16 20.02 -26.80
CA TRP A 45 9.63 18.73 -27.30
C TRP A 45 10.75 18.74 -28.37
N ILE A 46 11.36 19.88 -28.70
CA ILE A 46 12.25 19.94 -29.88
C ILE A 46 13.61 19.23 -29.69
N PHE A 47 14.10 19.05 -28.46
CA PHE A 47 15.33 18.32 -28.15
C PHE A 47 15.11 17.13 -27.20
N THR A 48 13.88 16.64 -27.07
CA THR A 48 13.57 15.48 -26.20
C THR A 48 14.39 14.25 -26.59
N GLU A 49 14.96 13.57 -25.60
CA GLU A 49 15.80 12.36 -25.73
C GLU A 49 17.00 12.52 -26.68
N SER A 50 17.36 13.77 -27.02
CA SER A 50 18.41 14.04 -27.99
C SER A 50 19.81 13.96 -27.37
N GLN A 51 20.78 13.52 -28.17
CA GLN A 51 22.21 13.63 -27.87
C GLN A 51 22.77 15.03 -28.20
N PHE A 52 21.90 15.99 -28.50
CA PHE A 52 22.27 17.33 -28.91
C PHE A 52 22.93 18.10 -27.76
N ASN A 53 24.10 18.69 -28.04
CA ASN A 53 24.85 19.50 -27.07
C ASN A 53 25.69 20.59 -27.75
N GLU A 54 25.19 21.16 -28.86
CA GLU A 54 25.86 22.24 -29.60
C GLU A 54 25.34 23.62 -29.18
N ASP A 55 26.00 24.67 -29.64
CA ASP A 55 25.66 26.06 -29.29
C ASP A 55 24.35 26.52 -29.96
N ILE A 56 23.41 26.96 -29.12
CA ILE A 56 22.13 27.61 -29.50
C ILE A 56 21.92 28.90 -28.69
N SER A 57 22.99 29.47 -28.13
CA SER A 57 22.93 30.67 -27.29
C SER A 57 22.43 31.91 -28.03
N LYS A 58 22.53 31.91 -29.37
CA LYS A 58 22.09 33.01 -30.25
C LYS A 58 20.62 32.92 -30.67
N TRP A 59 19.91 31.84 -30.35
CA TRP A 59 18.50 31.70 -30.70
C TRP A 59 17.67 32.80 -30.04
N ASP A 60 16.82 33.44 -30.84
CA ASP A 60 15.84 34.40 -30.33
C ASP A 60 14.66 33.63 -29.73
N THR A 61 14.48 33.80 -28.42
CA THR A 61 13.43 33.18 -27.61
C THR A 61 12.37 34.17 -27.14
N SER A 62 12.48 35.44 -27.53
CA SER A 62 11.64 36.53 -27.03
C SER A 62 10.14 36.35 -27.31
N ASN A 63 9.75 35.61 -28.35
CA ASN A 63 8.36 35.30 -28.67
C ASN A 63 7.88 33.92 -28.15
N VAL A 64 8.76 33.15 -27.51
CA VAL A 64 8.44 31.80 -27.05
C VAL A 64 7.55 31.87 -25.81
N THR A 65 6.43 31.15 -25.86
CA THR A 65 5.44 31.06 -24.77
C THR A 65 5.40 29.69 -24.10
N ASN A 66 5.87 28.65 -24.81
CA ASN A 66 5.87 27.27 -24.33
C ASN A 66 7.22 26.59 -24.62
N MET A 67 7.90 26.15 -23.56
CA MET A 67 9.16 25.40 -23.60
C MET A 67 9.04 24.00 -22.98
N SER A 68 7.80 23.51 -22.76
CA SER A 68 7.59 22.26 -22.02
C SER A 68 8.32 21.10 -22.68
N ASN A 69 8.99 20.26 -21.89
CA ASN A 69 9.75 19.08 -22.35
C ASN A 69 10.88 19.36 -23.36
N MET A 70 11.29 20.61 -23.59
CA MET A 70 12.25 20.95 -24.63
C MET A 70 13.56 20.13 -24.54
N PHE A 71 14.12 19.97 -23.34
CA PHE A 71 15.34 19.17 -23.08
C PHE A 71 15.08 17.95 -22.18
N CYS A 72 13.86 17.42 -22.20
CA CYS A 72 13.50 16.21 -21.47
C CYS A 72 14.38 15.04 -21.93
N GLU A 73 15.02 14.33 -20.98
CA GLU A 73 15.97 13.24 -21.23
C GLU A 73 17.12 13.60 -22.20
N SER A 74 17.44 14.89 -22.34
CA SER A 74 18.49 15.37 -23.24
C SER A 74 19.88 15.43 -22.59
N GLU A 75 20.90 15.23 -23.42
CA GLU A 75 22.32 15.44 -23.10
C GLU A 75 22.73 16.92 -23.04
N PHE A 76 21.85 17.83 -23.44
CA PHE A 76 22.13 19.25 -23.57
C PHE A 76 22.60 19.88 -22.25
N ASN A 77 23.71 20.61 -22.32
CA ASN A 77 24.29 21.39 -21.23
C ASN A 77 24.98 22.67 -21.74
N GLY A 78 24.50 23.21 -22.87
CA GLY A 78 25.01 24.45 -23.46
C GLY A 78 24.55 25.71 -22.71
N ASP A 79 25.17 26.85 -23.03
CA ASP A 79 24.81 28.14 -22.43
C ASP A 79 23.50 28.68 -23.01
N ILE A 80 22.51 28.85 -22.14
CA ILE A 80 21.20 29.44 -22.43
C ILE A 80 20.86 30.58 -21.45
N SER A 81 21.89 31.12 -20.77
CA SER A 81 21.73 32.15 -19.73
C SER A 81 21.23 33.49 -20.27
N LYS A 82 21.35 33.72 -21.58
CA LYS A 82 20.96 34.95 -22.28
C LYS A 82 19.62 34.86 -23.00
N TRP A 83 18.94 33.73 -22.94
CA TRP A 83 17.62 33.58 -23.52
C TRP A 83 16.62 34.50 -22.85
N ASP A 84 15.72 35.08 -23.65
CA ASP A 84 14.63 35.90 -23.18
C ASP A 84 13.42 35.00 -22.89
N THR A 85 13.15 34.77 -21.61
CA THR A 85 12.04 33.94 -21.14
C THR A 85 10.83 34.76 -20.71
N SER A 86 10.82 36.09 -20.92
CA SER A 86 9.80 37.01 -20.38
C SER A 86 8.39 36.79 -20.92
N ASN A 87 8.23 36.00 -21.98
CA ASN A 87 6.93 35.59 -22.54
C ASN A 87 6.57 34.12 -22.26
N VAL A 88 7.47 33.35 -21.63
CA VAL A 88 7.25 31.93 -21.36
C VAL A 88 6.22 31.77 -20.25
N THR A 89 5.21 30.96 -20.51
CA THR A 89 4.13 30.63 -19.55
C THR A 89 4.18 29.19 -19.07
N ASN A 90 4.84 28.30 -19.82
CA ASN A 90 4.95 26.88 -19.51
C ASN A 90 6.40 26.41 -19.65
N MET A 91 6.98 25.99 -18.52
CA MET A 91 8.34 25.43 -18.41
C MET A 91 8.31 23.97 -17.90
N SER A 92 7.15 23.32 -17.93
CA SER A 92 7.01 21.97 -17.36
C SER A 92 7.95 20.98 -18.02
N PHE A 93 8.62 20.17 -17.20
CA PHE A 93 9.52 19.10 -17.64
C PHE A 93 10.68 19.52 -18.56
N ILE A 94 11.01 20.82 -18.66
CA ILE A 94 12.05 21.29 -19.60
C ILE A 94 13.39 20.57 -19.39
N PHE A 95 13.76 20.28 -18.14
CA PHE A 95 14.99 19.55 -17.77
C PHE A 95 14.72 18.22 -17.05
N TYR A 96 13.56 17.60 -17.29
CA TYR A 96 13.23 16.27 -16.76
C TYR A 96 14.31 15.27 -17.16
N LYS A 97 14.95 14.61 -16.19
CA LYS A 97 16.09 13.66 -16.39
C LYS A 97 17.23 14.21 -17.26
N SER A 98 17.35 15.54 -17.40
CA SER A 98 18.37 16.17 -18.22
C SER A 98 19.73 16.19 -17.51
N LYS A 99 20.82 16.27 -18.30
CA LYS A 99 22.16 16.56 -17.77
C LYS A 99 22.42 18.05 -17.50
N PHE A 100 21.48 18.92 -17.88
CA PHE A 100 21.62 20.36 -17.75
C PHE A 100 21.93 20.80 -16.30
N ASN A 101 22.95 21.64 -16.16
CA ASN A 101 23.35 22.30 -14.92
C ASN A 101 23.95 23.70 -15.20
N GLY A 102 23.52 24.34 -16.29
CA GLY A 102 23.95 25.69 -16.67
C GLY A 102 23.29 26.79 -15.84
N ASP A 103 23.77 28.03 -16.00
CA ASP A 103 23.21 29.20 -15.32
C ASP A 103 21.88 29.64 -15.98
N ILE A 104 20.82 29.67 -15.17
CA ILE A 104 19.47 30.16 -15.52
C ILE A 104 18.96 31.16 -14.48
N SER A 105 19.85 31.71 -13.65
CA SER A 105 19.51 32.63 -12.56
C SER A 105 18.88 33.94 -13.03
N LYS A 106 19.10 34.31 -14.30
CA LYS A 106 18.59 35.54 -14.93
C LYS A 106 17.34 35.36 -15.78
N TRP A 107 16.81 34.14 -15.86
CA TRP A 107 15.55 33.90 -16.56
C TRP A 107 14.41 34.66 -15.89
N ASP A 108 13.65 35.39 -16.70
CA ASP A 108 12.40 36.01 -16.27
C ASP A 108 11.32 34.93 -16.21
N THR A 109 10.82 34.67 -15.00
CA THR A 109 9.79 33.67 -14.70
C THR A 109 8.45 34.30 -14.35
N SER A 110 8.33 35.63 -14.43
CA SER A 110 7.17 36.39 -13.95
C SER A 110 5.84 36.02 -14.62
N LYS A 111 5.85 35.43 -15.83
CA LYS A 111 4.66 34.94 -16.53
C LYS A 111 4.46 33.42 -16.47
N VAL A 112 5.39 32.69 -15.87
CA VAL A 112 5.32 31.22 -15.81
C VAL A 112 4.19 30.80 -14.88
N THR A 113 3.36 29.89 -15.37
CA THR A 113 2.22 29.32 -14.64
C THR A 113 2.41 27.84 -14.33
N ASN A 114 3.24 27.14 -15.10
CA ASN A 114 3.51 25.72 -14.93
C ASN A 114 5.02 25.43 -14.91
N MET A 115 5.48 24.85 -13.79
CA MET A 115 6.83 24.35 -13.54
C MET A 115 6.84 22.87 -13.11
N ASP A 116 5.75 22.13 -13.38
CA ASP A 116 5.64 20.71 -13.06
C ASP A 116 6.86 19.93 -13.58
N GLY A 117 7.47 19.13 -12.71
CA GLY A 117 8.56 18.23 -13.06
C GLY A 117 9.79 18.87 -13.69
N MET A 118 9.95 20.20 -13.62
CA MET A 118 11.01 20.94 -14.35
C MET A 118 12.41 20.35 -14.13
N PHE A 119 12.73 19.93 -12.90
CA PHE A 119 14.02 19.35 -12.49
C PHE A 119 13.88 17.93 -11.90
N HIS A 120 12.81 17.22 -12.25
CA HIS A 120 12.62 15.83 -11.82
C HIS A 120 13.74 14.95 -12.36
N ASN A 121 14.38 14.13 -11.51
CA ASN A 121 15.57 13.33 -11.82
C ASN A 121 16.74 14.14 -12.41
N SER A 122 16.79 15.46 -12.18
CA SER A 122 17.83 16.32 -12.73
C SER A 122 19.06 16.41 -11.82
N LYS A 123 20.22 16.68 -12.44
CA LYS A 123 21.46 17.03 -11.71
C LYS A 123 21.54 18.52 -11.36
N PHE A 124 20.59 19.32 -11.82
CA PHE A 124 20.57 20.76 -11.62
C PHE A 124 20.68 21.15 -10.14
N ASN A 125 21.58 22.08 -9.83
CA ASN A 125 21.74 22.67 -8.51
C ASN A 125 22.18 24.16 -8.59
N GLY A 126 21.76 24.85 -9.65
CA GLY A 126 22.05 26.27 -9.86
C GLY A 126 21.20 27.20 -8.99
N ASP A 127 21.56 28.48 -8.95
CA ASP A 127 20.80 29.51 -8.23
C ASP A 127 19.52 29.88 -8.99
N ILE A 128 18.38 29.72 -8.31
CA ILE A 128 17.03 30.10 -8.76
C ILE A 128 16.29 30.92 -7.69
N SER A 129 17.03 31.48 -6.73
CA SER A 129 16.47 32.20 -5.57
C SER A 129 15.77 33.51 -5.95
N LYS A 130 16.05 34.05 -7.14
CA LYS A 130 15.52 35.32 -7.66
C LYS A 130 14.36 35.16 -8.64
N TRP A 131 13.93 33.93 -8.91
CA TRP A 131 12.79 33.68 -9.78
C TRP A 131 11.50 34.24 -9.16
N ASP A 132 10.66 34.82 -10.01
CA ASP A 132 9.32 35.28 -9.64
C ASP A 132 8.34 34.12 -9.86
N THR A 133 7.86 33.55 -8.75
CA THR A 133 6.92 32.42 -8.78
C THR A 133 5.47 32.84 -8.51
N TYR A 134 5.16 34.14 -8.44
CA TYR A 134 3.82 34.63 -8.07
C TYR A 134 2.70 34.08 -8.95
N ASN A 135 2.98 33.81 -10.23
CA ASN A 135 2.00 33.28 -11.18
C ASN A 135 1.98 31.75 -11.31
N VAL A 136 2.89 31.05 -10.64
CA VAL A 136 3.00 29.59 -10.72
C VAL A 136 1.83 28.94 -9.98
N ALA A 137 1.05 28.14 -10.72
CA ALA A 137 -0.08 27.37 -10.18
C ALA A 137 0.25 25.88 -10.05
N TYR A 138 1.19 25.38 -10.86
CA TYR A 138 1.56 23.97 -10.94
C TYR A 138 3.08 23.78 -10.75
N MET A 139 3.47 23.02 -9.73
CA MET A 139 4.88 22.70 -9.38
C MET A 139 5.05 21.28 -8.83
N SER A 140 4.12 20.39 -9.16
CA SER A 140 4.18 18.99 -8.75
C SER A 140 5.46 18.34 -9.28
N HIS A 141 6.07 17.48 -8.47
CA HIS A 141 7.30 16.75 -8.80
C HIS A 141 8.50 17.60 -9.24
N MET A 142 8.50 18.92 -9.04
CA MET A 142 9.52 19.84 -9.58
C MET A 142 10.95 19.40 -9.25
N PHE A 143 11.20 18.90 -8.04
CA PHE A 143 12.50 18.42 -7.57
C PHE A 143 12.50 16.95 -7.13
N TYR A 144 11.59 16.14 -7.68
CA TYR A 144 11.54 14.70 -7.42
C TYR A 144 12.89 14.05 -7.80
N ASN A 145 13.51 13.32 -6.87
CA ASN A 145 14.83 12.69 -7.01
C ASN A 145 15.89 13.64 -7.60
N SER A 146 15.82 14.92 -7.22
CA SER A 146 16.75 15.95 -7.66
C SER A 146 17.93 16.10 -6.69
N LYS A 147 19.06 16.59 -7.21
CA LYS A 147 20.20 17.03 -6.38
C LYS A 147 20.04 18.44 -5.82
N PHE A 148 18.99 19.15 -6.22
CA PHE A 148 18.76 20.54 -5.85
C PHE A 148 18.68 20.73 -4.33
N ASN A 149 19.44 21.68 -3.81
CA ASN A 149 19.41 22.12 -2.41
C ASN A 149 19.66 23.64 -2.28
N GLY A 150 19.28 24.41 -3.30
CA GLY A 150 19.43 25.87 -3.32
C GLY A 150 18.38 26.59 -2.48
N ASP A 151 18.58 27.90 -2.27
CA ASP A 151 17.62 28.74 -1.56
C ASP A 151 16.39 29.05 -2.43
N ILE A 152 15.22 28.69 -1.90
CA ILE A 152 13.89 28.96 -2.47
C ILE A 152 12.94 29.57 -1.42
N SER A 153 13.50 30.10 -0.32
CA SER A 153 12.74 30.62 0.82
C SER A 153 11.90 31.85 0.49
N LYS A 154 12.21 32.55 -0.61
CA LYS A 154 11.53 33.76 -1.09
C LYS A 154 10.49 33.51 -2.17
N TRP A 155 10.30 32.26 -2.58
CA TRP A 155 9.29 31.93 -3.57
C TRP A 155 7.89 32.19 -3.02
N ASP A 156 7.06 32.81 -3.85
CA ASP A 156 5.64 32.95 -3.59
C ASP A 156 4.91 31.69 -4.09
N THR A 157 4.28 30.95 -3.18
CA THR A 157 3.51 29.74 -3.47
C THR A 157 2.00 29.94 -3.31
N SER A 158 1.53 31.17 -3.12
CA SER A 158 0.15 31.52 -2.75
C SER A 158 -0.91 31.14 -3.81
N LYS A 159 -0.50 30.77 -5.03
CA LYS A 159 -1.38 30.28 -6.11
C LYS A 159 -1.27 28.77 -6.36
N VAL A 160 -0.33 28.10 -5.72
CA VAL A 160 -0.09 26.68 -5.93
C VAL A 160 -1.22 25.87 -5.31
N THR A 161 -1.70 24.88 -6.07
CA THR A 161 -2.78 24.01 -5.61
C THR A 161 -2.33 22.56 -5.42
N ASN A 162 -1.23 22.16 -6.06
CA ASN A 162 -0.69 20.80 -5.98
C ASN A 162 0.83 20.83 -5.76
N MET A 163 1.29 20.21 -4.68
CA MET A 163 2.72 20.04 -4.33
C MET A 163 3.12 18.56 -4.28
N SER A 164 2.34 17.68 -4.91
CA SER A 164 2.56 16.24 -4.93
C SER A 164 3.98 15.89 -5.36
N GLY A 165 4.67 15.10 -4.54
CA GLY A 165 6.00 14.57 -4.82
C GLY A 165 7.09 15.61 -5.08
N MET A 166 6.89 16.89 -4.73
CA MET A 166 7.79 17.98 -5.09
C MET A 166 9.24 17.74 -4.64
N PHE A 167 9.44 17.19 -3.44
CA PHE A 167 10.75 16.87 -2.86
C PHE A 167 10.91 15.39 -2.52
N SER A 168 10.13 14.50 -3.15
CA SER A 168 10.28 13.07 -2.94
C SER A 168 11.65 12.61 -3.45
N TRP A 169 12.35 11.75 -2.70
CA TRP A 169 13.72 11.29 -2.96
C TRP A 169 14.75 12.43 -3.10
N SER A 170 14.41 13.65 -2.69
CA SER A 170 15.27 14.81 -2.82
C SER A 170 16.23 14.94 -1.65
N LYS A 171 17.39 15.56 -1.92
CA LYS A 171 18.34 16.00 -0.88
C LYS A 171 17.99 17.36 -0.28
N PHE A 172 16.93 18.01 -0.76
CA PHE A 172 16.51 19.32 -0.32
C PHE A 172 16.24 19.36 1.18
N ASN A 173 16.86 20.30 1.88
CA ASN A 173 16.63 20.60 3.29
C ASN A 173 16.69 22.11 3.56
N GLY A 174 16.31 22.92 2.56
CA GLY A 174 16.28 24.38 2.65
C GLY A 174 15.08 24.90 3.45
N ASN A 175 15.13 26.17 3.83
CA ASN A 175 14.03 26.80 4.56
C ASN A 175 12.83 27.10 3.64
N ILE A 176 11.67 26.57 4.00
CA ILE A 176 10.37 26.80 3.34
C ILE A 176 9.27 27.18 4.35
N SER A 177 9.64 27.61 5.56
CA SER A 177 8.69 27.94 6.63
C SER A 177 7.75 29.09 6.27
N ASN A 178 8.17 29.96 5.33
CA ASN A 178 7.43 31.16 4.93
C ASN A 178 6.54 30.94 3.70
N TRP A 179 6.50 29.73 3.13
CA TRP A 179 5.65 29.43 1.99
C TRP A 179 4.17 29.52 2.37
N ASP A 180 3.39 30.21 1.52
CA ASP A 180 1.94 30.20 1.61
C ASP A 180 1.39 28.97 0.90
N ILE A 181 0.94 27.98 1.68
CA ILE A 181 0.33 26.75 1.18
C ILE A 181 -1.19 26.73 1.32
N SER A 182 -1.83 27.87 1.65
CA SER A 182 -3.26 27.96 2.01
C SER A 182 -4.23 27.56 0.88
N LYS A 183 -3.74 27.36 -0.35
CA LYS A 183 -4.50 26.86 -1.50
C LYS A 183 -4.16 25.43 -1.91
N VAL A 184 -3.14 24.82 -1.31
CA VAL A 184 -2.71 23.46 -1.63
C VAL A 184 -3.77 22.48 -1.14
N THR A 185 -4.19 21.57 -2.02
CA THR A 185 -5.15 20.51 -1.70
C THR A 185 -4.51 19.12 -1.71
N ASN A 186 -3.35 18.97 -2.37
CA ASN A 186 -2.64 17.70 -2.50
C ASN A 186 -1.16 17.85 -2.11
N MET A 187 -0.73 17.06 -1.11
CA MET A 187 0.66 16.92 -0.64
C MET A 187 1.15 15.47 -0.69
N ASN A 188 0.51 14.61 -1.47
CA ASN A 188 0.89 13.21 -1.54
C ASN A 188 2.37 13.07 -1.95
N HIS A 189 3.12 12.21 -1.25
CA HIS A 189 4.56 12.00 -1.43
C HIS A 189 5.47 13.24 -1.30
N MET A 190 5.00 14.42 -0.86
CA MET A 190 5.78 15.67 -0.94
C MET A 190 7.21 15.55 -0.40
N PHE A 191 7.42 14.85 0.72
CA PHE A 191 8.72 14.59 1.36
C PHE A 191 9.04 13.09 1.50
N SER A 192 8.45 12.23 0.67
CA SER A 192 8.72 10.78 0.69
C SER A 192 10.20 10.50 0.37
N CYS A 193 10.87 9.69 1.19
CA CYS A 193 12.29 9.36 1.11
C CYS A 193 13.22 10.59 1.09
N SER A 194 12.75 11.71 1.64
CA SER A 194 13.47 12.98 1.67
C SER A 194 14.37 13.10 2.90
N GLN A 195 15.40 13.93 2.78
CA GLN A 195 16.24 14.38 3.91
C GLN A 195 15.67 15.62 4.62
N PHE A 196 14.52 16.12 4.16
CA PHE A 196 13.90 17.32 4.70
C PHE A 196 13.52 17.15 6.17
N ASN A 197 13.96 18.09 7.00
CA ASN A 197 13.61 18.20 8.42
C ASN A 197 13.46 19.66 8.86
N GLY A 198 13.01 20.52 7.94
CA GLY A 198 12.79 21.95 8.18
C GLY A 198 11.50 22.24 8.94
N ASP A 199 11.37 23.47 9.44
CA ASP A 199 10.16 23.93 10.13
C ASP A 199 9.01 24.19 9.14
N ILE A 200 7.90 23.48 9.35
CA ILE A 200 6.64 23.59 8.61
C ILE A 200 5.44 23.73 9.57
N SER A 201 5.69 24.07 10.84
CA SER A 201 4.68 24.13 11.90
C SER A 201 3.60 25.19 11.64
N LYS A 202 3.96 26.28 10.95
CA LYS A 202 3.08 27.44 10.69
C LYS A 202 2.32 27.38 9.37
N TRP A 203 2.40 26.27 8.65
CA TRP A 203 1.71 26.10 7.39
C TRP A 203 0.19 26.00 7.60
N ASP A 204 -0.58 26.72 6.77
CA ASP A 204 -2.04 26.59 6.73
C ASP A 204 -2.45 25.35 5.93
N THR A 205 -2.72 24.26 6.65
CA THR A 205 -3.09 22.95 6.07
C THR A 205 -4.60 22.78 5.85
N SER A 206 -5.41 23.81 6.13
CA SER A 206 -6.89 23.73 6.20
C SER A 206 -7.60 23.32 4.90
N LYS A 207 -6.90 23.29 3.76
CA LYS A 207 -7.45 22.86 2.46
C LYS A 207 -6.92 21.52 1.97
N ILE A 208 -5.95 20.92 2.67
CA ILE A 208 -5.34 19.66 2.24
C ILE A 208 -6.36 18.53 2.39
N THR A 209 -6.48 17.72 1.33
CA THR A 209 -7.33 16.54 1.31
C THR A 209 -6.56 15.23 1.23
N ASP A 210 -5.30 15.28 0.76
CA ASP A 210 -4.45 14.09 0.59
C ASP A 210 -3.04 14.36 1.14
N MET A 211 -2.68 13.59 2.17
CA MET A 211 -1.36 13.56 2.82
C MET A 211 -0.69 12.18 2.67
N SER A 212 -1.20 11.33 1.78
CA SER A 212 -0.72 9.96 1.62
C SER A 212 0.76 9.95 1.27
N CYS A 213 1.51 9.08 1.94
CA CYS A 213 2.96 8.93 1.76
C CYS A 213 3.78 10.21 1.98
N MET A 214 3.23 11.29 2.56
CA MET A 214 3.92 12.59 2.63
C MET A 214 5.31 12.49 3.28
N PHE A 215 5.47 11.65 4.32
CA PHE A 215 6.72 11.40 5.03
C PHE A 215 7.16 9.91 4.99
N TYR A 216 6.74 9.17 3.96
CA TYR A 216 7.16 7.78 3.74
C TYR A 216 8.69 7.66 3.75
N GLU A 217 9.27 6.83 4.61
CA GLU A 217 10.72 6.64 4.81
C GLU A 217 11.51 7.96 4.93
N SER A 218 10.89 9.00 5.49
CA SER A 218 11.48 10.34 5.67
C SER A 218 12.24 10.47 6.99
N GLN A 219 13.23 11.37 7.01
CA GLN A 219 13.95 11.80 8.22
C GLN A 219 13.23 12.91 9.01
N PHE A 220 12.05 13.33 8.56
CA PHE A 220 11.28 14.39 9.21
C PHE A 220 10.85 14.00 10.64
N ASN A 221 11.15 14.85 11.61
CA ASN A 221 10.65 14.75 12.99
C ASN A 221 10.27 16.13 13.56
N GLY A 222 9.68 16.99 12.73
CA GLY A 222 9.26 18.34 13.12
C GLY A 222 7.90 18.40 13.82
N ILE A 223 7.56 19.58 14.34
CA ILE A 223 6.29 19.84 15.04
C ILE A 223 5.16 20.08 14.03
N MET A 224 4.03 19.39 14.21
CA MET A 224 2.83 19.50 13.37
C MET A 224 1.51 19.44 14.19
N SER A 225 1.58 19.65 15.50
CA SER A 225 0.42 19.53 16.39
C SER A 225 -0.68 20.57 16.11
N GLU A 226 -0.33 21.70 15.52
CA GLU A 226 -1.26 22.81 15.19
C GLU A 226 -1.84 22.73 13.77
N TRP A 227 -1.52 21.68 13.01
CA TRP A 227 -2.07 21.51 11.66
C TRP A 227 -3.58 21.25 11.70
N ASP A 228 -4.31 21.99 10.86
CA ASP A 228 -5.71 21.71 10.57
C ASP A 228 -5.80 20.53 9.58
N THR A 229 -6.21 19.36 10.07
CA THR A 229 -6.43 18.15 9.27
C THR A 229 -7.90 17.90 8.95
N SER A 230 -8.80 18.84 9.26
CA SER A 230 -10.25 18.63 9.21
C SER A 230 -10.78 18.27 7.82
N LYS A 231 -10.04 18.54 6.73
CA LYS A 231 -10.43 18.14 5.35
C LYS A 231 -9.67 16.94 4.80
N VAL A 232 -8.71 16.40 5.54
CA VAL A 232 -7.89 15.30 5.07
C VAL A 232 -8.72 14.02 4.99
N LYS A 233 -8.62 13.34 3.85
CA LYS A 233 -9.31 12.07 3.57
C LYS A 233 -8.36 10.88 3.55
N TYR A 234 -7.13 11.10 3.09
CA TYR A 234 -6.14 10.05 2.85
C TYR A 234 -4.84 10.36 3.61
N MET A 235 -4.48 9.46 4.53
CA MET A 235 -3.24 9.47 5.31
C MET A 235 -2.47 8.14 5.16
N GLY A 236 -2.85 7.32 4.18
CA GLY A 236 -2.20 6.04 3.91
C GLY A 236 -0.69 6.20 3.74
N TYR A 237 0.07 5.31 4.37
CA TYR A 237 1.54 5.28 4.33
C TYR A 237 2.25 6.57 4.80
N MET A 238 1.56 7.54 5.39
CA MET A 238 2.12 8.88 5.66
C MET A 238 3.43 8.84 6.43
N PHE A 239 3.57 7.94 7.43
CA PHE A 239 4.77 7.76 8.25
C PHE A 239 5.37 6.35 8.17
N TYR A 240 5.12 5.62 7.07
CA TYR A 240 5.70 4.30 6.87
C TYR A 240 7.23 4.37 6.98
N GLY A 241 7.84 3.56 7.84
CA GLY A 241 9.30 3.53 8.03
C GLY A 241 9.93 4.85 8.51
N SER A 242 9.11 5.82 8.95
CA SER A 242 9.59 7.12 9.42
C SER A 242 10.10 7.04 10.86
N ILE A 243 11.02 7.96 11.19
CA ILE A 243 11.50 8.19 12.57
C ILE A 243 10.56 9.06 13.39
N PHE A 244 9.50 9.60 12.78
CA PHE A 244 8.58 10.55 13.40
C PHE A 244 7.97 10.01 14.71
N ASP A 245 8.04 10.81 15.77
CA ASP A 245 7.47 10.53 17.09
C ASP A 245 6.73 11.73 17.73
N GLY A 246 6.47 12.78 16.94
CA GLY A 246 5.83 14.01 17.40
C GLY A 246 4.35 13.86 17.78
N ASP A 247 3.83 14.86 18.50
CA ASP A 247 2.43 14.89 18.95
C ASP A 247 1.47 15.25 17.81
N ILE A 248 0.46 14.40 17.63
CA ILE A 248 -0.61 14.51 16.61
C ILE A 248 -1.98 14.11 17.20
N ASN A 249 -2.12 14.09 18.53
CA ASN A 249 -3.35 13.62 19.19
C ASN A 249 -4.54 14.54 18.91
N GLU A 250 -4.30 15.84 18.75
CA GLU A 250 -5.35 16.85 18.51
C GLU A 250 -5.76 16.99 17.03
N TRP A 251 -5.20 16.18 16.13
CA TRP A 251 -5.62 16.20 14.73
C TRP A 251 -7.10 15.82 14.59
N ASP A 252 -7.83 16.62 13.80
CA ASP A 252 -9.18 16.27 13.38
C ASP A 252 -9.12 15.22 12.27
N THR A 253 -9.37 13.95 12.63
CA THR A 253 -9.42 12.83 11.69
C THR A 253 -10.85 12.47 11.25
N SER A 254 -11.84 13.31 11.57
CA SER A 254 -13.26 12.98 11.35
C SER A 254 -13.63 12.74 9.89
N ASN A 255 -12.86 13.25 8.93
CA ASN A 255 -13.06 13.05 7.50
C ASN A 255 -12.13 11.99 6.88
N VAL A 256 -11.22 11.39 7.67
CA VAL A 256 -10.24 10.42 7.19
C VAL A 256 -10.91 9.09 6.90
N THR A 257 -10.67 8.54 5.71
CA THR A 257 -11.21 7.25 5.27
C THR A 257 -10.15 6.17 5.13
N ASP A 258 -8.89 6.55 4.93
CA ASP A 258 -7.78 5.63 4.71
C ASP A 258 -6.55 6.01 5.55
N ILE A 259 -6.14 5.09 6.44
CA ILE A 259 -4.95 5.16 7.29
C ILE A 259 -4.09 3.89 7.14
N ASN A 260 -4.23 3.18 6.01
CA ASN A 260 -3.49 1.94 5.78
C ASN A 260 -1.97 2.19 5.85
N HIS A 261 -1.24 1.24 6.42
CA HIS A 261 0.22 1.31 6.58
C HIS A 261 0.79 2.56 7.28
N MET A 262 -0.05 3.46 7.84
CA MET A 262 0.37 4.82 8.23
C MET A 262 1.59 4.83 9.17
N PHE A 263 1.67 3.88 10.11
CA PHE A 263 2.76 3.74 11.08
C PHE A 263 3.53 2.42 10.95
N SER A 264 3.38 1.74 9.81
CA SER A 264 4.08 0.48 9.54
C SER A 264 5.60 0.73 9.53
N HIS A 265 6.37 -0.12 10.20
CA HIS A 265 7.82 0.03 10.38
C HIS A 265 8.28 1.34 11.07
N SER A 266 7.37 2.16 11.62
CA SER A 266 7.73 3.44 12.25
C SER A 266 8.16 3.28 13.73
N GLN A 267 8.84 4.30 14.24
CA GLN A 267 9.15 4.44 15.68
C GLN A 267 8.00 5.07 16.48
N PHE A 268 6.92 5.49 15.82
CA PHE A 268 5.83 6.23 16.43
C PHE A 268 5.18 5.45 17.59
N ASN A 269 5.06 6.13 18.73
CA ASN A 269 4.38 5.64 19.92
C ASN A 269 3.67 6.79 20.68
N GLY A 270 3.23 7.81 19.93
CA GLY A 270 2.47 8.95 20.46
C GLY A 270 1.02 8.59 20.77
N ASP A 271 0.36 9.41 21.58
CA ASP A 271 -1.07 9.25 21.86
C ASP A 271 -1.91 9.67 20.63
N ILE A 272 -2.89 8.84 20.28
CA ILE A 272 -3.86 9.05 19.18
C ILE A 272 -5.26 8.62 19.62
N SER A 273 -5.50 8.58 20.94
CA SER A 273 -6.76 8.15 21.53
C SER A 273 -7.93 9.10 21.24
N LYS A 274 -7.64 10.36 20.89
CA LYS A 274 -8.65 11.37 20.53
C LYS A 274 -9.10 11.32 19.08
N TRP A 275 -8.43 10.55 18.23
CA TRP A 275 -8.78 10.46 16.82
C TRP A 275 -10.21 9.95 16.64
N ASN A 276 -10.96 10.65 15.80
CA ASN A 276 -12.26 10.19 15.35
C ASN A 276 -12.07 9.25 14.15
N THR A 277 -12.31 7.95 14.34
CA THR A 277 -12.17 6.93 13.31
C THR A 277 -13.50 6.50 12.68
N SER A 278 -14.62 7.17 12.98
CA SER A 278 -15.96 6.75 12.54
C SER A 278 -16.18 6.75 11.02
N ASN A 279 -15.24 7.31 10.26
CA ASN A 279 -15.24 7.33 8.79
C ASN A 279 -14.13 6.46 8.18
N VAL A 280 -13.26 5.85 8.98
CA VAL A 280 -12.18 4.99 8.51
C VAL A 280 -12.78 3.70 7.93
N ILE A 281 -12.38 3.38 6.70
CA ILE A 281 -12.78 2.17 5.97
C ILE A 281 -11.60 1.21 5.86
N ASN A 282 -10.39 1.75 5.71
CA ASN A 282 -9.16 0.99 5.54
C ASN A 282 -8.11 1.41 6.59
N MET A 283 -7.71 0.45 7.42
CA MET A 283 -6.61 0.58 8.38
C MET A 283 -5.64 -0.60 8.30
N SER A 284 -5.70 -1.37 7.20
CA SER A 284 -4.86 -2.54 6.99
C SER A 284 -3.36 -2.19 7.14
N TYR A 285 -2.60 -3.10 7.73
CA TYR A 285 -1.15 -2.97 7.97
C TYR A 285 -0.70 -1.76 8.80
N MET A 286 -1.60 -1.00 9.44
CA MET A 286 -1.29 0.30 10.07
C MET A 286 -0.12 0.27 11.06
N PHE A 287 0.02 -0.78 11.88
CA PHE A 287 1.05 -0.90 12.91
C PHE A 287 1.98 -2.11 12.73
N VAL A 288 2.15 -2.58 11.49
CA VAL A 288 3.07 -3.70 11.21
C VAL A 288 4.49 -3.34 11.66
N LYS A 289 5.14 -4.21 12.44
CA LYS A 289 6.51 -3.99 12.96
C LYS A 289 6.68 -2.66 13.71
N SER A 290 5.61 -2.08 14.24
CA SER A 290 5.61 -0.81 14.96
C SER A 290 5.92 -0.98 16.45
N GLN A 291 6.45 0.08 17.07
CA GLN A 291 6.62 0.19 18.53
C GLN A 291 5.34 0.63 19.25
N PHE A 292 4.29 0.98 18.51
CA PHE A 292 3.05 1.53 19.04
C PHE A 292 2.38 0.62 20.06
N ASN A 293 2.07 1.18 21.23
CA ASN A 293 1.36 0.49 22.31
C ASN A 293 0.55 1.46 23.19
N LYS A 294 -0.16 2.41 22.56
CA LYS A 294 -1.04 3.38 23.24
C LYS A 294 -2.50 2.96 23.17
N ASP A 295 -3.33 3.63 23.96
CA ASP A 295 -4.77 3.35 24.04
C ASP A 295 -5.47 3.77 22.74
N ILE A 296 -6.20 2.82 22.15
CA ILE A 296 -7.04 2.97 20.97
C ILE A 296 -8.40 2.28 21.19
N SER A 297 -8.75 2.01 22.45
CA SER A 297 -9.97 1.28 22.82
C SER A 297 -11.26 1.98 22.36
N LYS A 298 -11.22 3.31 22.27
CA LYS A 298 -12.37 4.16 21.90
C LYS A 298 -12.53 4.40 20.41
N TRP A 299 -11.67 3.80 19.58
CA TRP A 299 -11.81 3.93 18.13
C TRP A 299 -13.10 3.25 17.65
N ASP A 300 -13.87 3.98 16.84
CA ASP A 300 -15.00 3.44 16.10
C ASP A 300 -14.48 2.70 14.86
N THR A 301 -14.64 1.38 14.84
CA THR A 301 -14.24 0.49 13.74
C THR A 301 -15.43 -0.01 12.92
N SER A 302 -16.65 0.49 13.17
CA SER A 302 -17.91 -0.02 12.61
C SER A 302 -18.02 0.06 11.09
N LYS A 303 -17.11 0.76 10.41
CA LYS A 303 -17.03 0.85 8.93
C LYS A 303 -15.84 0.12 8.32
N VAL A 304 -14.94 -0.41 9.14
CA VAL A 304 -13.73 -1.09 8.67
C VAL A 304 -14.11 -2.44 8.06
N ALA A 305 -13.66 -2.69 6.83
CA ALA A 305 -13.90 -3.95 6.12
C ALA A 305 -12.66 -4.88 6.08
N ASP A 306 -11.46 -4.29 6.14
CA ASP A 306 -10.18 -5.00 6.09
C ASP A 306 -9.31 -4.62 7.30
N MET A 307 -9.04 -5.63 8.15
CA MET A 307 -8.16 -5.54 9.32
C MET A 307 -6.89 -6.38 9.16
N SER A 308 -6.52 -6.72 7.92
CA SER A 308 -5.35 -7.53 7.66
C SER A 308 -4.08 -6.88 8.19
N ASN A 309 -3.28 -7.69 8.88
CA ASN A 309 -1.95 -7.36 9.39
C ASN A 309 -1.84 -6.13 10.30
N ILE A 310 -2.92 -5.54 10.82
CA ILE A 310 -2.85 -4.28 11.62
C ILE A 310 -1.73 -4.33 12.67
N PHE A 311 -1.63 -5.42 13.44
CA PHE A 311 -0.65 -5.60 14.52
C PHE A 311 0.39 -6.69 14.25
N SER A 312 0.63 -7.03 12.98
CA SER A 312 1.63 -8.03 12.62
C SER A 312 3.04 -7.60 13.07
N GLN A 313 3.74 -8.44 13.83
CA GLN A 313 5.04 -8.15 14.45
C GLN A 313 5.06 -6.88 15.32
N SER A 314 3.89 -6.43 15.82
CA SER A 314 3.76 -5.25 16.66
C SER A 314 4.01 -5.55 18.13
N LYS A 315 4.39 -4.52 18.90
CA LYS A 315 4.43 -4.54 20.37
C LYS A 315 3.07 -4.30 21.04
N PHE A 316 2.04 -3.97 20.26
CA PHE A 316 0.72 -3.64 20.77
C PHE A 316 0.11 -4.77 21.62
N ASN A 317 -0.37 -4.42 22.81
CA ASN A 317 -1.09 -5.31 23.72
C ASN A 317 -2.19 -4.55 24.49
N GLY A 318 -2.75 -3.49 23.90
CA GLY A 318 -3.81 -2.67 24.48
C GLY A 318 -5.20 -3.34 24.41
N ASN A 319 -6.18 -2.74 25.07
CA ASN A 319 -7.57 -3.22 25.02
C ASN A 319 -8.24 -2.81 23.69
N ILE A 320 -8.83 -3.78 23.01
CA ILE A 320 -9.62 -3.62 21.77
C ILE A 320 -10.91 -4.46 21.80
N SER A 321 -11.34 -4.88 23.00
CA SER A 321 -12.53 -5.73 23.17
C SER A 321 -13.83 -5.04 22.73
N GLU A 322 -13.88 -3.71 22.78
CA GLU A 322 -15.05 -2.90 22.43
C GLU A 322 -15.13 -2.52 20.94
N TRP A 323 -14.14 -2.93 20.12
CA TRP A 323 -14.16 -2.66 18.69
C TRP A 323 -15.32 -3.38 18.00
N ASP A 324 -16.10 -2.62 17.21
CA ASP A 324 -17.10 -3.18 16.32
C ASP A 324 -16.42 -3.73 15.06
N ILE A 325 -16.28 -5.04 15.00
CA ILE A 325 -15.72 -5.76 13.85
C ILE A 325 -16.80 -6.38 12.94
N SER A 326 -18.08 -6.04 13.15
CA SER A 326 -19.20 -6.74 12.50
C SER A 326 -19.20 -6.63 10.98
N LYS A 327 -18.49 -5.67 10.38
CA LYS A 327 -18.33 -5.53 8.92
C LYS A 327 -17.02 -6.08 8.36
N VAL A 328 -16.12 -6.53 9.23
CA VAL A 328 -14.80 -7.00 8.82
C VAL A 328 -14.95 -8.33 8.10
N THR A 329 -14.36 -8.41 6.91
CA THR A 329 -14.33 -9.64 6.11
C THR A 329 -12.93 -10.27 6.06
N ASN A 330 -11.88 -9.48 6.26
CA ASN A 330 -10.50 -9.92 6.18
C ASN A 330 -9.73 -9.61 7.48
N MET A 331 -9.26 -10.66 8.17
CA MET A 331 -8.42 -10.59 9.37
C MET A 331 -7.05 -11.26 9.15
N CYS A 332 -6.66 -11.45 7.89
CA CYS A 332 -5.42 -12.13 7.53
C CYS A 332 -4.22 -11.51 8.25
N GLY A 333 -3.49 -12.31 9.03
CA GLY A 333 -2.27 -11.89 9.70
C GLY A 333 -2.42 -10.82 10.78
N MET A 334 -3.64 -10.49 11.22
CA MET A 334 -3.91 -9.36 12.13
C MET A 334 -2.98 -9.33 13.36
N PHE A 335 -2.69 -10.50 13.97
CA PHE A 335 -1.81 -10.67 15.12
C PHE A 335 -0.62 -11.62 14.85
N SER A 336 -0.20 -11.76 13.59
CA SER A 336 0.96 -12.58 13.23
C SER A 336 2.23 -12.07 13.93
N CYS A 337 3.00 -12.96 14.56
CA CYS A 337 4.19 -12.69 15.37
C CYS A 337 3.98 -11.60 16.44
N SER A 338 2.73 -11.38 16.89
CA SER A 338 2.37 -10.29 17.80
C SER A 338 2.57 -10.66 19.27
N GLN A 339 2.72 -9.64 20.12
CA GLN A 339 2.69 -9.77 21.58
C GLN A 339 1.27 -9.77 22.16
N PHE A 340 0.26 -9.49 21.33
CA PHE A 340 -1.12 -9.34 21.75
C PHE A 340 -1.67 -10.61 22.43
N ASN A 341 -2.28 -10.41 23.59
CA ASN A 341 -3.00 -11.44 24.36
C ASN A 341 -4.21 -10.84 25.10
N GLY A 342 -4.83 -9.81 24.54
CA GLY A 342 -6.01 -9.16 25.09
C GLY A 342 -7.29 -9.96 24.85
N ASN A 343 -8.39 -9.56 25.52
CA ASN A 343 -9.69 -10.21 25.33
C ASN A 343 -10.33 -9.77 24.00
N ILE A 344 -10.78 -10.75 23.22
CA ILE A 344 -11.51 -10.58 21.94
C ILE A 344 -12.65 -11.60 21.80
N SER A 345 -13.13 -12.17 22.93
CA SER A 345 -14.17 -13.22 22.93
C SER A 345 -15.51 -12.75 22.39
N GLU A 346 -15.85 -11.48 22.60
CA GLU A 346 -17.16 -10.88 22.26
C GLU A 346 -17.23 -10.32 20.83
N TRP A 347 -16.18 -10.50 20.04
CA TRP A 347 -16.13 -10.02 18.66
C TRP A 347 -17.13 -10.76 17.77
N ASN A 348 -17.94 -10.00 17.03
CA ASN A 348 -18.86 -10.57 16.04
C ASN A 348 -18.13 -10.91 14.73
N THR A 349 -17.67 -12.15 14.60
CA THR A 349 -16.91 -12.63 13.44
C THR A 349 -17.77 -13.16 12.29
N SER A 350 -19.10 -13.02 12.34
CA SER A 350 -20.02 -13.67 11.39
C SER A 350 -19.78 -13.30 9.92
N ASN A 351 -19.16 -12.14 9.64
CA ASN A 351 -18.83 -11.70 8.27
C ASN A 351 -17.39 -11.99 7.85
N VAL A 352 -16.56 -12.53 8.74
CA VAL A 352 -15.15 -12.82 8.45
C VAL A 352 -15.05 -14.01 7.50
N THR A 353 -14.33 -13.83 6.40
CA THR A 353 -14.11 -14.88 5.39
C THR A 353 -12.65 -15.35 5.35
N ASN A 354 -11.70 -14.53 5.82
CA ASN A 354 -10.27 -14.82 5.77
C ASN A 354 -9.60 -14.62 7.13
N MET A 355 -9.12 -15.72 7.73
CA MET A 355 -8.35 -15.75 8.98
C MET A 355 -6.94 -16.34 8.76
N ASN A 356 -6.45 -16.38 7.52
CA ASN A 356 -5.11 -16.86 7.21
C ASN A 356 -4.06 -16.15 8.07
N HIS A 357 -3.12 -16.88 8.65
CA HIS A 357 -2.03 -16.36 9.50
C HIS A 357 -2.46 -15.51 10.72
N MET A 358 -3.74 -15.46 11.09
CA MET A 358 -4.24 -14.49 12.08
C MET A 358 -3.43 -14.48 13.39
N PHE A 359 -3.01 -15.65 13.88
CA PHE A 359 -2.19 -15.85 15.07
C PHE A 359 -0.89 -16.63 14.80
N TYR A 360 -0.37 -16.56 13.57
CA TYR A 360 0.91 -17.17 13.18
C TYR A 360 2.01 -16.71 14.13
N GLU A 361 2.77 -17.61 14.77
CA GLU A 361 3.84 -17.29 15.75
C GLU A 361 3.40 -16.33 16.88
N SER A 362 2.11 -16.29 17.22
CA SER A 362 1.57 -15.37 18.22
C SER A 362 1.67 -15.91 19.65
N LYS A 363 1.69 -14.98 20.62
CA LYS A 363 1.55 -15.28 22.06
C LYS A 363 0.10 -15.47 22.51
N PHE A 364 -0.86 -15.17 21.64
CA PHE A 364 -2.28 -15.21 21.95
C PHE A 364 -2.73 -16.59 22.43
N ASN A 365 -3.46 -16.62 23.55
CA ASN A 365 -4.11 -17.80 24.12
C ASN A 365 -5.44 -17.43 24.82
N GLY A 366 -6.12 -16.41 24.33
CA GLY A 366 -7.42 -15.97 24.84
C GLY A 366 -8.58 -16.87 24.35
N ASP A 367 -9.76 -16.68 24.94
CA ASP A 367 -10.96 -17.40 24.54
C ASP A 367 -11.53 -16.85 23.23
N ILE A 368 -11.75 -17.75 22.26
CA ILE A 368 -12.35 -17.50 20.95
C ILE A 368 -13.37 -18.59 20.60
N SER A 369 -13.86 -19.32 21.61
CA SER A 369 -14.76 -20.47 21.45
C SER A 369 -16.14 -20.08 20.91
N ASN A 370 -16.55 -18.82 21.11
CA ASN A 370 -17.84 -18.28 20.67
C ASN A 370 -17.80 -17.59 19.30
N TRP A 371 -16.66 -17.56 18.63
CA TRP A 371 -16.56 -16.97 17.31
C TRP A 371 -17.40 -17.73 16.29
N ASP A 372 -18.14 -16.97 15.48
CA ASP A 372 -18.85 -17.48 14.32
C ASP A 372 -17.86 -17.63 13.16
N THR A 373 -17.65 -18.87 12.72
CA THR A 373 -16.73 -19.22 11.64
C THR A 373 -17.46 -19.71 10.38
N THR A 374 -18.80 -19.64 10.31
CA THR A 374 -19.58 -20.26 9.21
C THR A 374 -19.19 -19.73 7.82
N ASN A 375 -18.75 -18.47 7.75
CA ASN A 375 -18.35 -17.80 6.51
C ASN A 375 -16.84 -17.84 6.25
N VAL A 376 -16.04 -18.41 7.18
CA VAL A 376 -14.59 -18.48 7.03
C VAL A 376 -14.24 -19.50 5.95
N THR A 377 -13.44 -19.07 4.99
CA THR A 377 -12.97 -19.89 3.85
C THR A 377 -11.48 -20.21 3.91
N GLY A 378 -10.71 -19.41 4.65
CA GLY A 378 -9.26 -19.57 4.80
C GLY A 378 -8.82 -19.47 6.26
N MET A 379 -8.10 -20.50 6.72
CA MET A 379 -7.40 -20.57 7.99
C MET A 379 -5.94 -21.06 7.80
N TYR A 380 -5.38 -20.86 6.61
CA TYR A 380 -4.01 -21.21 6.28
C TYR A 380 -3.06 -20.66 7.34
N ASN A 381 -2.24 -21.53 7.95
CA ASN A 381 -1.22 -21.14 8.94
C ASN A 381 -1.74 -20.34 10.16
N MET A 382 -3.06 -20.36 10.46
CA MET A 382 -3.66 -19.48 11.46
C MET A 382 -3.00 -19.55 12.84
N PHE A 383 -2.58 -20.73 13.31
CA PHE A 383 -1.93 -20.97 14.60
C PHE A 383 -0.54 -21.63 14.47
N TYR A 384 0.11 -21.52 13.30
CA TYR A 384 1.43 -22.10 13.07
C TYR A 384 2.43 -21.53 14.10
N TRP A 385 3.20 -22.36 14.81
CA TRP A 385 4.07 -21.96 15.94
C TRP A 385 3.40 -21.12 17.05
N SER A 386 2.07 -21.14 17.15
CA SER A 386 1.33 -20.38 18.17
C SER A 386 1.34 -21.08 19.53
N LYS A 387 1.16 -20.29 20.59
CA LYS A 387 0.89 -20.78 21.96
C LYS A 387 -0.57 -21.12 22.22
N PHE A 388 -1.44 -20.89 21.24
CA PHE A 388 -2.87 -21.10 21.39
C PHE A 388 -3.20 -22.57 21.71
N ASN A 389 -4.00 -22.78 22.76
CA ASN A 389 -4.53 -24.07 23.17
C ASN A 389 -5.96 -23.94 23.76
N GLY A 390 -6.73 -22.96 23.28
CA GLY A 390 -8.13 -22.75 23.69
C GLY A 390 -9.09 -23.76 23.05
N ASP A 391 -10.32 -23.83 23.58
CA ASP A 391 -11.38 -24.65 22.99
C ASP A 391 -11.97 -23.98 21.74
N ILE A 392 -11.97 -24.71 20.63
CA ILE A 392 -12.53 -24.32 19.33
C ILE A 392 -13.40 -25.44 18.73
N SER A 393 -13.83 -26.39 19.58
CA SER A 393 -14.62 -27.56 19.17
C SER A 393 -15.99 -27.21 18.58
N LYS A 394 -16.49 -25.99 18.83
CA LYS A 394 -17.78 -25.47 18.37
C LYS A 394 -17.73 -24.75 17.02
N TRP A 395 -16.54 -24.52 16.47
CA TRP A 395 -16.40 -23.82 15.19
C TRP A 395 -17.05 -24.61 14.05
N ASP A 396 -17.78 -23.90 13.20
CA ASP A 396 -18.25 -24.43 11.92
C ASP A 396 -17.17 -24.21 10.87
N THR A 397 -16.63 -25.32 10.35
CA THR A 397 -15.55 -25.32 9.37
C THR A 397 -16.01 -25.75 7.98
N SER A 398 -17.32 -25.93 7.77
CA SER A 398 -17.89 -26.47 6.52
C SER A 398 -17.59 -25.61 5.30
N SER A 399 -17.38 -24.30 5.46
CA SER A 399 -16.98 -23.38 4.38
C SER A 399 -15.47 -23.29 4.14
N VAL A 400 -14.65 -23.89 5.02
CA VAL A 400 -13.20 -23.68 4.97
C VAL A 400 -12.58 -24.53 3.87
N THR A 401 -11.88 -23.87 2.96
CA THR A 401 -11.24 -24.50 1.79
C THR A 401 -9.74 -24.68 1.93
N ASP A 402 -9.09 -23.93 2.82
CA ASP A 402 -7.66 -24.01 3.11
C ASP A 402 -7.38 -23.87 4.60
N MET A 403 -6.84 -24.93 5.20
CA MET A 403 -6.31 -24.99 6.57
C MET A 403 -4.87 -25.53 6.58
N ASN A 404 -4.13 -25.46 5.47
CA ASN A 404 -2.78 -26.01 5.45
C ASN A 404 -1.95 -25.39 6.56
N HIS A 405 -1.25 -26.25 7.28
CA HIS A 405 -0.33 -25.96 8.36
C HIS A 405 -0.91 -25.19 9.55
N MET A 406 -2.25 -25.08 9.67
CA MET A 406 -2.93 -24.31 10.71
C MET A 406 -2.33 -24.48 12.11
N PHE A 407 -1.99 -25.70 12.52
CA PHE A 407 -1.44 -26.03 13.85
C PHE A 407 -0.01 -26.57 13.82
N SER A 408 0.69 -26.51 12.69
CA SER A 408 2.06 -27.05 12.62
C SER A 408 2.97 -26.32 13.61
N ASN A 409 3.70 -27.10 14.41
CA ASN A 409 4.55 -26.62 15.51
C ASN A 409 3.82 -25.81 16.60
N SER A 410 2.49 -25.88 16.67
CA SER A 410 1.71 -25.25 17.74
C SER A 410 1.64 -26.14 19.00
N GLN A 411 1.16 -25.56 20.11
CA GLN A 411 0.87 -26.31 21.35
C GLN A 411 -0.54 -26.93 21.37
N PHE A 412 -1.31 -26.77 20.30
CA PHE A 412 -2.72 -27.11 20.26
C PHE A 412 -2.95 -28.62 20.40
N ASN A 413 -3.80 -29.01 21.36
CA ASN A 413 -4.24 -30.37 21.59
C ASN A 413 -5.76 -30.49 21.81
N GLY A 414 -6.51 -29.48 21.41
CA GLY A 414 -7.96 -29.40 21.56
C GLY A 414 -8.73 -30.40 20.70
N ASP A 415 -10.01 -30.57 21.04
CA ASP A 415 -10.91 -31.46 20.31
C ASP A 415 -11.46 -30.76 19.05
N ILE A 416 -11.37 -31.47 17.93
CA ILE A 416 -11.85 -31.03 16.61
C ILE A 416 -12.73 -32.09 15.94
N SER A 417 -13.23 -33.08 16.69
CA SER A 417 -14.02 -34.19 16.13
C SER A 417 -15.30 -33.72 15.43
N ASN A 418 -15.82 -32.56 15.82
CA ASN A 418 -17.07 -32.01 15.29
C ASN A 418 -16.88 -31.22 13.99
N TRP A 419 -15.64 -30.90 13.63
CA TRP A 419 -15.33 -30.09 12.45
C TRP A 419 -15.72 -30.82 11.15
N ASP A 420 -16.12 -30.03 10.17
CA ASP A 420 -16.38 -30.47 8.80
C ASP A 420 -15.19 -30.12 7.91
N PHE A 421 -14.68 -31.12 7.18
CA PHE A 421 -13.51 -31.02 6.31
C PHE A 421 -13.85 -31.23 4.82
N SER A 422 -15.14 -31.34 4.47
CA SER A 422 -15.60 -31.69 3.12
C SER A 422 -15.21 -30.65 2.06
N SER A 423 -15.05 -29.39 2.45
CA SER A 423 -14.68 -28.29 1.55
C SER A 423 -13.17 -28.12 1.34
N LEU A 424 -12.33 -28.87 2.06
CA LEU A 424 -10.88 -28.75 1.95
C LEU A 424 -10.40 -29.11 0.54
N LYS A 425 -9.50 -28.28 0.01
CA LYS A 425 -8.86 -28.49 -1.30
C LYS A 425 -7.52 -29.23 -1.20
N HIS A 426 -7.22 -29.79 -0.05
CA HIS A 426 -5.97 -30.44 0.27
C HIS A 426 -6.18 -31.54 1.32
N ASN A 427 -5.18 -32.39 1.50
CA ASN A 427 -5.23 -33.47 2.47
C ASN A 427 -5.32 -32.94 3.91
N ILE A 428 -6.20 -33.54 4.73
CA ILE A 428 -6.40 -33.20 6.15
C ILE A 428 -5.12 -33.31 6.99
N ASN A 429 -4.19 -34.20 6.60
CA ASN A 429 -2.90 -34.36 7.29
C ASN A 429 -2.03 -33.09 7.24
N ASN A 430 -2.30 -32.17 6.31
CA ASN A 430 -1.54 -30.92 6.21
C ASN A 430 -1.89 -29.92 7.31
N ILE A 431 -2.96 -30.13 8.09
CA ILE A 431 -3.40 -29.21 9.16
C ILE A 431 -2.32 -29.04 10.25
N GLY A 432 -1.41 -30.01 10.41
CA GLY A 432 -0.26 -29.89 11.33
C GLY A 432 -0.49 -30.46 12.72
N ILE A 433 -1.52 -31.28 12.91
CA ILE A 433 -1.74 -32.09 14.11
C ILE A 433 -1.66 -33.58 13.79
N LYS A 434 -1.29 -34.38 14.80
CA LYS A 434 -1.41 -35.82 14.72
C LYS A 434 -2.84 -36.22 15.07
N ILE A 435 -3.63 -36.58 14.06
CA ILE A 435 -5.00 -37.07 14.27
C ILE A 435 -4.92 -38.42 15.01
N ILE A 436 -5.41 -38.44 16.27
CA ILE A 436 -5.51 -39.66 17.07
C ILE A 436 -6.88 -40.26 16.80
N LYS A 437 -6.88 -41.36 16.05
CA LYS A 437 -8.05 -42.14 15.73
C LYS A 437 -8.57 -42.85 16.98
N LYS A 438 -9.84 -42.65 17.35
CA LYS A 438 -10.48 -43.35 18.48
C LYS A 438 -11.50 -44.34 17.93
N TRP A 439 -11.56 -45.50 18.58
CA TRP A 439 -12.58 -46.49 18.25
C TRP A 439 -13.80 -46.27 19.13
N THR A 440 -14.92 -45.91 18.53
CA THR A 440 -16.22 -45.82 19.19
C THR A 440 -16.96 -47.15 18.99
N THR A 441 -17.41 -47.76 20.09
CA THR A 441 -18.14 -49.03 20.05
C THR A 441 -19.63 -48.77 19.82
N ILE A 442 -20.17 -49.27 18.71
CA ILE A 442 -21.60 -49.33 18.48
C ILE A 442 -22.08 -50.74 18.84
N LYS A 443 -22.99 -50.84 19.82
CA LYS A 443 -23.67 -52.09 20.15
C LYS A 443 -24.77 -52.34 19.13
N VAL A 444 -24.64 -53.44 18.39
CA VAL A 444 -25.69 -53.93 17.48
C VAL A 444 -26.37 -55.12 18.15
N ASP A 445 -27.71 -55.14 18.17
CA ASP A 445 -28.45 -56.18 18.88
C ASP A 445 -28.36 -57.53 18.11
N LYS A 446 -28.10 -58.62 18.83
CA LYS A 446 -27.72 -59.93 18.25
C LYS A 446 -28.81 -60.53 17.36
N LYS A 447 -30.08 -60.15 17.57
CA LYS A 447 -31.22 -60.57 16.74
C LYS A 447 -31.20 -59.98 15.32
N GLU A 448 -30.41 -58.94 15.06
CA GLU A 448 -30.29 -58.35 13.74
C GLU A 448 -29.17 -58.98 12.88
N ILE A 449 -28.35 -59.87 13.46
CA ILE A 449 -27.14 -60.44 12.84
C ILE A 449 -27.38 -61.81 12.17
N GLU A 450 -28.44 -62.54 12.51
CA GLU A 450 -28.68 -63.93 12.07
C GLU A 450 -28.94 -64.13 10.55
N CYS A 451 -28.73 -63.11 9.70
CA CYS A 451 -28.96 -63.22 8.26
C CYS A 451 -27.78 -62.93 7.33
N CYS A 452 -26.60 -62.51 7.79
CA CYS A 452 -25.59 -61.97 6.85
C CYS A 452 -24.24 -62.72 6.91
N VAL A 453 -23.97 -63.54 5.88
CA VAL A 453 -22.63 -64.00 5.49
C VAL A 453 -22.33 -63.43 4.09
N LEU A 454 -21.11 -62.92 3.93
CA LEU A 454 -20.50 -62.25 2.77
C LEU A 454 -20.94 -60.80 2.53
N PHE A 455 -20.04 -59.87 2.87
CA PHE A 455 -20.12 -58.45 2.53
C PHE A 455 -19.08 -58.12 1.46
N GLN A 456 -19.50 -57.49 0.37
CA GLN A 456 -18.63 -56.79 -0.57
C GLN A 456 -18.77 -55.28 -0.33
N PRO A 457 -17.67 -54.50 -0.38
CA PRO A 457 -17.77 -53.05 -0.34
C PRO A 457 -18.35 -52.57 -1.66
N ILE A 458 -19.46 -51.81 -1.60
CA ILE A 458 -20.00 -51.08 -2.75
C ILE A 458 -19.69 -49.61 -2.53
N GLU A 459 -19.22 -48.95 -3.59
CA GLU A 459 -19.11 -47.50 -3.66
C GLU A 459 -20.45 -46.85 -3.27
N ASN A 460 -20.41 -46.00 -2.25
CA ASN A 460 -21.53 -45.27 -1.61
C ASN A 460 -22.34 -46.03 -0.54
N GLU A 461 -21.89 -45.84 0.71
CA GLU A 461 -22.70 -45.36 1.86
C GLU A 461 -23.74 -46.25 2.57
N PHE A 462 -23.86 -47.56 2.35
CA PHE A 462 -24.65 -48.40 3.28
C PHE A 462 -24.10 -49.83 3.41
N ILE A 463 -24.13 -50.39 4.63
CA ILE A 463 -24.06 -51.86 4.78
C ILE A 463 -25.46 -52.41 4.49
N LYS A 464 -25.66 -52.95 3.29
CA LYS A 464 -26.92 -53.60 2.88
C LYS A 464 -26.83 -55.11 3.13
N CYS A 465 -27.71 -55.65 3.97
CA CYS A 465 -27.78 -57.11 4.13
C CYS A 465 -28.49 -57.72 2.90
N SER A 466 -27.81 -58.66 2.23
CA SER A 466 -28.23 -59.29 0.98
C SER A 466 -29.53 -60.09 1.08
N THR A 467 -29.94 -60.47 2.29
CA THR A 467 -31.11 -61.32 2.58
C THR A 467 -32.35 -60.55 3.04
N CYS A 468 -32.21 -59.46 3.81
CA CYS A 468 -33.36 -58.73 4.38
C CYS A 468 -33.58 -57.32 3.81
N HIS A 469 -32.67 -56.83 2.96
CA HIS A 469 -32.72 -55.50 2.32
C HIS A 469 -32.77 -54.31 3.30
N LYS A 470 -32.56 -54.53 4.61
CA LYS A 470 -32.35 -53.46 5.58
C LYS A 470 -30.93 -52.92 5.44
N CYS A 471 -30.81 -51.60 5.37
CA CYS A 471 -29.54 -50.89 5.39
C CYS A 471 -29.22 -50.49 6.83
N PHE A 472 -27.99 -50.73 7.27
CA PHE A 472 -27.44 -50.03 8.42
C PHE A 472 -26.77 -48.76 7.91
N ASP A 473 -27.28 -47.63 8.35
CA ASP A 473 -26.65 -46.34 8.11
C ASP A 473 -25.45 -46.23 9.05
N ILE A 474 -24.28 -46.50 8.50
CA ILE A 474 -23.01 -46.14 9.12
C ILE A 474 -22.63 -44.84 8.43
N SER A 475 -23.23 -43.75 8.88
CA SER A 475 -23.01 -42.42 8.32
C SER A 475 -21.55 -42.00 8.59
N ILE A 476 -20.64 -42.45 7.74
CA ILE A 476 -19.31 -41.87 7.60
C ILE A 476 -19.53 -40.49 6.99
N LYS A 477 -19.10 -39.43 7.68
CA LYS A 477 -19.09 -38.11 7.05
C LYS A 477 -18.17 -38.19 5.82
N THR A 478 -18.71 -37.92 4.63
CA THR A 478 -17.97 -37.88 3.35
C THR A 478 -16.70 -37.02 3.42
N SER A 479 -16.69 -36.03 4.32
CA SER A 479 -15.56 -35.16 4.67
C SER A 479 -14.27 -35.88 5.09
N TRP A 480 -14.32 -37.18 5.38
CA TRP A 480 -13.18 -37.94 5.88
C TRP A 480 -12.51 -38.83 4.85
N ILE A 481 -12.88 -38.71 3.57
CA ILE A 481 -12.37 -39.50 2.44
C ILE A 481 -11.34 -38.67 1.66
N ASP A 482 -10.14 -39.20 1.43
CA ASP A 482 -9.10 -38.55 0.63
C ASP A 482 -9.28 -38.80 -0.88
N ASP A 483 -8.48 -38.10 -1.69
CA ASP A 483 -8.49 -38.16 -3.18
C ASP A 483 -8.19 -39.56 -3.76
N LYS A 484 -7.88 -40.55 -2.91
CA LYS A 484 -7.65 -41.94 -3.30
C LYS A 484 -8.82 -42.86 -2.91
N ASN A 485 -9.99 -42.30 -2.55
CA ASN A 485 -11.14 -43.04 -2.03
C ASN A 485 -10.84 -43.84 -0.76
N SER A 486 -9.79 -43.48 -0.02
CA SER A 486 -9.56 -44.02 1.32
C SER A 486 -10.21 -43.09 2.34
N CYS A 487 -11.01 -43.59 3.29
CA CYS A 487 -11.30 -42.82 4.50
C CYS A 487 -10.09 -42.96 5.45
N PRO A 488 -9.15 -42.01 5.56
CA PRO A 488 -8.10 -42.07 6.56
C PRO A 488 -8.65 -42.23 7.98
N MET A 489 -9.85 -41.76 8.31
CA MET A 489 -10.41 -41.84 9.66
C MET A 489 -11.32 -43.04 9.92
N CYS A 490 -11.88 -43.68 8.90
CA CYS A 490 -12.90 -44.72 9.04
C CYS A 490 -12.38 -46.09 8.63
N ILE A 491 -12.12 -46.93 9.62
CA ILE A 491 -11.98 -48.38 9.47
C ILE A 491 -13.03 -48.94 10.42
N SER A 492 -13.81 -49.92 9.97
CA SER A 492 -14.71 -50.67 10.84
C SER A 492 -14.05 -52.00 11.21
N LYS A 493 -14.00 -52.35 12.50
CA LYS A 493 -13.54 -53.65 12.98
C LYS A 493 -14.66 -54.34 13.75
N TRP A 494 -14.78 -55.65 13.62
CA TRP A 494 -15.72 -56.46 14.41
C TRP A 494 -14.96 -57.26 15.47
N GLU A 495 -15.37 -57.15 16.73
CA GLU A 495 -14.94 -58.06 17.81
C GLU A 495 -16.08 -58.31 18.80
N ASN A 496 -16.27 -59.56 19.24
CA ASN A 496 -17.24 -59.94 20.29
C ASN A 496 -18.69 -59.42 20.07
N ASN A 497 -19.22 -59.53 18.85
CA ASN A 497 -20.54 -59.01 18.43
C ASN A 497 -20.71 -57.48 18.49
N ASN A 498 -19.62 -56.72 18.60
CA ASN A 498 -19.67 -55.26 18.50
C ASN A 498 -19.01 -54.79 17.19
N ILE A 499 -19.57 -53.73 16.59
CA ILE A 499 -18.90 -52.95 15.55
C ILE A 499 -18.12 -51.85 16.24
N TYR A 500 -16.84 -51.78 15.95
CA TYR A 500 -15.99 -50.66 16.30
C TYR A 500 -15.91 -49.78 15.06
N LEU A 501 -16.33 -48.53 15.16
CA LEU A 501 -16.07 -47.51 14.16
C LEU A 501 -14.87 -46.71 14.61
N MET A 502 -13.88 -46.57 13.73
CA MET A 502 -12.79 -45.64 13.94
C MET A 502 -13.31 -44.25 13.53
N GLU A 503 -13.28 -43.32 14.48
CA GLU A 503 -13.52 -41.88 14.31
C GLU A 503 -12.18 -41.15 14.39
#